data_AF-A0A0M3BGZ2-F1
#
_entry.id   AF-A0A0M3BGZ2-F1
#
_cell.length_a   1.000
_cell.length_b   1.000
_cell.length_c   1.000
_cell.angle_alpha   90.00
_cell.angle_beta   90.00
_cell.angle_gamma   90.00
#
_symmetry.space_group_name_H-M   'P 1'
#
loop_
_entity.id
_entity.type
_entity.pdbx_description
1 polymer ?
#
loop_
_entity_poly.entity_id
_entity_poly.type
_entity_poly.pdbx_seq_one_letter_code
_entity_poly.pdbx_strand_id
1 'polypeptide(L)'
;MSEFPLYSADEFRHRALHQNGGPIDHAWRDHGDHLLNPDIVTQVEGLKLRDAAVLVPVIDDGEEAKVILTQRTASLRKHSGQIAFPGGAIDPTDISPEQAALRETEEEIGLDRSFVEPLARLPTYFAATGFRITPVLSVVRRGFELRPNPKEVDEIFEVPLSFLMTEANHQRGSRVWNGVERHFYLMPYGERKIWGITAGILRTLYERLYA
;
A
#
# COMPACT_ATOMS: atom_id res chain seq x y z
N MET A 1 6.99 16.96 -20.99
CA MET A 1 5.74 17.11 -20.21
C MET A 1 4.91 15.88 -20.49
N SER A 2 4.31 15.25 -19.48
CA SER A 2 3.47 14.07 -19.73
C SER A 2 2.29 14.44 -20.63
N GLU A 3 1.90 13.52 -21.51
CA GLU A 3 0.71 13.61 -22.36
C GLU A 3 -0.59 13.44 -21.55
N PHE A 4 -0.47 12.90 -20.33
CA PHE A 4 -1.60 12.57 -19.46
C PHE A 4 -1.74 13.54 -18.27
N PRO A 5 -2.96 13.74 -17.74
CA PRO A 5 -3.16 14.46 -16.49
C PRO A 5 -2.34 13.83 -15.35
N LEU A 6 -1.73 14.66 -14.50
CA LEU A 6 -0.73 14.23 -13.51
C LEU A 6 -1.20 13.08 -12.59
N TYR A 7 -2.48 13.08 -12.24
CA TYR A 7 -3.07 12.10 -11.33
C TYR A 7 -4.01 11.12 -12.04
N SER A 8 -3.94 11.01 -13.37
CA SER A 8 -4.66 9.98 -14.13
C SER A 8 -4.02 8.60 -13.96
N ALA A 9 -4.77 7.54 -14.27
CA ALA A 9 -4.24 6.18 -14.23
C ALA A 9 -3.18 5.93 -15.31
N ASP A 10 -3.26 6.60 -16.46
CA ASP A 10 -2.26 6.52 -17.52
C ASP A 10 -0.92 7.14 -17.09
N GLU A 11 -0.96 8.30 -16.43
CA GLU A 11 0.27 8.90 -15.89
C GLU A 11 0.85 8.04 -14.75
N PHE A 12 -0.02 7.52 -13.88
CA PHE A 12 0.40 6.59 -12.83
C PHE A 12 1.10 5.36 -13.43
N ARG A 13 0.52 4.75 -14.46
CA ARG A 13 1.09 3.61 -15.19
C ARG A 13 2.45 3.96 -15.79
N HIS A 14 2.55 5.09 -16.48
CA HIS A 14 3.81 5.54 -17.06
C HIS A 14 4.90 5.68 -15.99
N ARG A 15 4.59 6.32 -14.85
CA ARG A 15 5.53 6.47 -13.72
C ARG A 15 5.86 5.14 -13.03
N ALA A 16 4.89 4.25 -12.88
CA ALA A 16 5.06 2.94 -12.25
C ALA A 16 5.97 2.00 -13.07
N LEU A 17 5.98 2.13 -14.39
CA LEU A 17 6.87 1.37 -15.28
C LEU A 17 8.27 2.01 -15.40
N HIS A 18 8.42 3.29 -15.07
CA HIS A 18 9.67 4.06 -15.13
C HIS A 18 10.07 4.62 -13.76
N GLN A 19 9.95 3.80 -12.71
CA GLN A 19 10.19 4.27 -11.33
C GLN A 19 11.60 4.84 -11.17
N ASN A 20 11.70 5.93 -10.41
CA ASN A 20 12.97 6.51 -10.02
C ASN A 20 13.60 5.75 -8.84
N GLY A 21 14.92 5.94 -8.66
CA GLY A 21 15.68 5.39 -7.54
C GLY A 21 16.43 4.09 -7.85
N GLY A 22 17.08 3.53 -6.82
CA GLY A 22 17.86 2.29 -6.94
C GLY A 22 17.00 1.04 -7.14
N PRO A 23 17.65 -0.13 -7.35
CA PRO A 23 16.97 -1.42 -7.52
C PRO A 23 16.00 -1.73 -6.37
N ILE A 24 14.81 -2.23 -6.70
CA ILE A 24 13.71 -2.52 -5.77
C ILE A 24 14.14 -3.36 -4.56
N ASP A 25 15.05 -4.33 -4.78
CA ASP A 25 15.50 -5.28 -3.77
C ASP A 25 16.26 -4.62 -2.60
N HIS A 26 16.86 -3.45 -2.83
CA HIS A 26 17.69 -2.75 -1.84
C HIS A 26 17.12 -1.38 -1.43
N ALA A 27 16.26 -0.78 -2.26
CA ALA A 27 15.74 0.57 -2.06
C ALA A 27 14.82 0.71 -0.83
N TRP A 28 14.42 -0.38 -0.17
CA TRP A 28 13.57 -0.30 1.03
C TRP A 28 14.23 0.45 2.19
N ARG A 29 15.57 0.53 2.23
CA ARG A 29 16.31 1.33 3.22
C ARG A 29 16.25 2.82 2.96
N ASP A 30 15.93 3.21 1.73
CA ASP A 30 16.04 4.58 1.25
C ASP A 30 14.68 5.28 1.17
N HIS A 31 13.60 4.63 1.63
CA HIS A 31 12.23 5.12 1.45
C HIS A 31 11.31 4.88 2.65
N GLY A 32 10.23 5.67 2.70
CA GLY A 32 9.16 5.48 3.67
C GLY A 32 9.56 5.77 5.12
N ASP A 33 8.89 5.12 6.07
CA ASP A 33 9.14 5.30 7.51
C ASP A 33 10.36 4.51 8.04
N HIS A 34 10.99 3.68 7.20
CA HIS A 34 12.29 3.04 7.50
C HIS A 34 13.40 4.08 7.71
N LEU A 35 13.37 5.17 6.94
CA LEU A 35 14.26 6.31 7.12
C LEU A 35 14.10 7.00 8.48
N LEU A 36 12.89 6.96 9.04
CA LEU A 36 12.59 7.58 10.33
C LEU A 36 12.96 6.67 11.51
N ASN A 37 13.19 5.37 11.26
CA ASN A 37 13.44 4.36 12.28
C ASN A 37 14.56 3.40 11.84
N PRO A 38 15.82 3.88 11.70
CA PRO A 38 16.91 3.06 11.14
C PRO A 38 17.17 1.77 11.94
N ASP A 39 16.90 1.76 13.25
CA ASP A 39 17.09 0.56 14.08
C ASP A 39 16.11 -0.58 13.76
N ILE A 40 14.97 -0.28 13.11
CA ILE A 40 14.05 -1.33 12.65
C ILE A 40 14.76 -2.23 11.66
N VAL A 41 15.50 -1.66 10.71
CA VAL A 41 16.27 -2.36 9.68
C VAL A 41 17.11 -3.49 10.28
N THR A 42 17.89 -3.18 11.32
CA THR A 42 18.74 -4.14 12.04
C THR A 42 17.92 -5.20 12.80
N GLN A 43 16.76 -4.83 13.34
CA GLN A 43 15.87 -5.77 14.01
C GLN A 43 15.25 -6.76 13.01
N VAL A 44 14.90 -6.34 11.80
CA VAL A 44 14.24 -7.22 10.82
C VAL A 44 15.18 -8.21 10.15
N GLU A 45 16.46 -7.85 9.99
CA GLU A 45 17.49 -8.75 9.42
C GLU A 45 17.66 -10.06 10.20
N GLY A 46 17.39 -10.06 11.51
CA GLY A 46 17.49 -11.24 12.37
C GLY A 46 16.21 -12.08 12.46
N LEU A 47 15.12 -11.68 11.81
CA LEU A 47 13.81 -12.33 11.96
C LEU A 47 13.48 -13.24 10.78
N LYS A 48 12.87 -14.40 11.09
CA LYS A 48 12.15 -15.18 10.08
C LYS A 48 10.81 -14.51 9.81
N LEU A 49 10.72 -13.80 8.69
CA LEU A 49 9.51 -13.08 8.30
C LEU A 49 8.54 -13.98 7.54
N ARG A 50 7.25 -13.68 7.68
CA ARG A 50 6.21 -14.23 6.81
C ARG A 50 6.05 -13.32 5.60
N ASP A 51 6.03 -13.92 4.42
CA ASP A 51 5.81 -13.18 3.19
C ASP A 51 4.33 -12.83 3.02
N ALA A 52 4.10 -11.60 2.59
CA ALA A 52 2.79 -11.05 2.29
C ALA A 52 2.86 -10.18 1.03
N ALA A 53 1.74 -10.03 0.35
CA ALA A 53 1.62 -9.14 -0.78
C ALA A 53 0.35 -8.31 -0.65
N VAL A 54 0.44 -7.03 -0.99
CA VAL A 54 -0.69 -6.12 -1.00
C VAL A 54 -0.84 -5.52 -2.38
N LEU A 55 -2.07 -5.34 -2.83
CA LEU A 55 -2.36 -4.65 -4.07
C LEU A 55 -2.45 -3.15 -3.78
N VAL A 56 -1.85 -2.32 -4.64
CA VAL A 56 -2.10 -0.89 -4.71
C VAL A 56 -3.02 -0.65 -5.91
N PRO A 57 -4.35 -0.74 -5.72
CA PRO A 57 -5.34 -0.65 -6.79
C PRO A 57 -5.64 0.81 -7.16
N VAL A 58 -5.02 1.30 -8.22
CA VAL A 58 -5.29 2.64 -8.78
C VAL A 58 -6.39 2.55 -9.82
N ILE A 59 -7.58 3.04 -9.49
CA ILE A 59 -8.74 3.07 -10.37
C ILE A 59 -8.55 4.12 -11.45
N ASP A 60 -8.74 3.70 -12.70
CA ASP A 60 -8.90 4.59 -13.84
C ASP A 60 -10.28 5.27 -13.79
N ASP A 61 -10.29 6.49 -13.25
CA ASP A 61 -11.50 7.31 -13.04
C ASP A 61 -11.42 8.64 -13.81
N GLY A 62 -10.87 8.59 -15.03
CA GLY A 62 -10.66 9.77 -15.87
C GLY A 62 -9.41 10.55 -15.47
N GLU A 63 -9.54 11.88 -15.34
CA GLU A 63 -8.38 12.75 -15.08
C GLU A 63 -7.85 12.65 -13.63
N GLU A 64 -8.68 12.17 -12.70
CA GLU A 64 -8.31 11.98 -11.29
C GLU A 64 -8.53 10.52 -10.88
N ALA A 65 -7.46 9.73 -10.94
CA ALA A 65 -7.46 8.37 -10.44
C ALA A 65 -7.70 8.34 -8.93
N LYS A 66 -8.23 7.21 -8.46
CA LYS A 66 -8.47 6.94 -7.04
C LYS A 66 -7.80 5.66 -6.61
N VAL A 67 -7.57 5.50 -5.31
CA VAL A 67 -6.97 4.29 -4.75
C VAL A 67 -7.98 3.61 -3.83
N ILE A 68 -8.22 2.32 -4.04
CA ILE A 68 -9.09 1.53 -3.14
C ILE A 68 -8.32 1.21 -1.87
N LEU A 69 -8.92 1.53 -0.73
CA LEU A 69 -8.45 1.15 0.59
C LEU A 69 -9.57 0.45 1.35
N THR A 70 -9.19 -0.38 2.31
CA THR A 70 -10.10 -1.10 3.19
C THR A 70 -9.93 -0.63 4.62
N GLN A 71 -10.99 -0.67 5.40
CA GLN A 71 -10.93 -0.59 6.85
C GLN A 71 -11.20 -1.98 7.43
N ARG A 72 -10.22 -2.50 8.19
CA ARG A 72 -10.32 -3.82 8.81
C ARG A 72 -11.36 -3.83 9.92
N THR A 73 -12.09 -4.93 10.05
CA THR A 73 -13.13 -5.07 11.08
C THR A 73 -12.58 -4.88 12.49
N ALA A 74 -13.42 -4.31 13.35
CA ALA A 74 -13.05 -4.08 14.74
C ALA A 74 -12.87 -5.40 15.53
N SER A 75 -13.45 -6.49 15.05
CA SER A 75 -13.48 -7.82 15.69
C SER A 75 -12.19 -8.62 15.51
N LEU A 76 -11.26 -8.19 14.66
CA LEU A 76 -9.98 -8.88 14.45
C LEU A 76 -9.03 -8.71 15.64
N ARG A 77 -8.37 -9.81 16.03
CA ARG A 77 -7.44 -9.85 17.18
C ARG A 77 -6.21 -8.94 17.01
N LYS A 78 -5.84 -8.59 15.77
CA LYS A 78 -4.72 -7.71 15.43
C LYS A 78 -5.19 -6.69 14.40
N HIS A 79 -4.67 -5.46 14.47
CA HIS A 79 -4.91 -4.40 13.48
C HIS A 79 -6.39 -4.00 13.29
N SER A 80 -7.20 -4.19 14.33
CA SER A 80 -8.60 -3.77 14.40
C SER A 80 -8.76 -2.30 14.00
N GLY A 81 -9.67 -2.03 13.05
CA GLY A 81 -9.98 -0.68 12.56
C GLY A 81 -8.89 -0.01 11.73
N GLN A 82 -7.78 -0.68 11.41
CA GLN A 82 -6.72 -0.09 10.60
C GLN A 82 -7.13 0.00 9.14
N ILE A 83 -6.67 1.07 8.49
CA ILE A 83 -6.81 1.26 7.06
C ILE A 83 -5.65 0.55 6.36
N ALA A 84 -5.98 -0.27 5.38
CA ALA A 84 -5.02 -1.08 4.65
C ALA A 84 -5.27 -1.04 3.14
N PHE A 85 -4.23 -1.36 2.40
CA PHE A 85 -4.39 -1.91 1.07
C PHE A 85 -5.00 -3.32 1.16
N PRO A 86 -5.83 -3.73 0.21
CA PRO A 86 -6.29 -5.12 0.16
C PRO A 86 -5.10 -6.05 -0.11
N GLY A 87 -5.09 -7.21 0.55
CA GLY A 87 -3.98 -8.15 0.45
C GLY A 87 -3.72 -8.92 1.73
N GLY A 88 -2.78 -9.85 1.66
CA GLY A 88 -2.59 -10.82 2.73
C GLY A 88 -1.30 -11.62 2.59
N ALA A 89 -1.28 -12.77 3.26
CA ALA A 89 -0.11 -13.63 3.26
C ALA A 89 0.06 -14.31 1.89
N ILE A 90 1.32 -14.54 1.48
CA ILE A 90 1.59 -15.38 0.31
C ILE A 90 1.45 -16.84 0.76
N ASP A 91 0.57 -17.58 0.08
CA ASP A 91 0.37 -19.00 0.33
C ASP A 91 1.34 -19.86 -0.49
N PRO A 92 1.63 -21.11 -0.07
CA PRO A 92 2.54 -21.99 -0.78
C PRO A 92 2.12 -22.30 -2.23
N THR A 93 0.84 -22.11 -2.55
CA THR A 93 0.27 -22.30 -3.89
C THR A 93 0.34 -21.05 -4.77
N ASP A 94 0.66 -19.89 -4.20
CA ASP A 94 0.85 -18.67 -4.95
C ASP A 94 2.20 -18.70 -5.67
N ILE A 95 2.18 -18.62 -7.00
CA ILE A 95 3.38 -18.67 -7.85
C ILE A 95 4.11 -17.32 -7.89
N SER A 96 3.45 -16.24 -7.44
CA SER A 96 4.04 -14.91 -7.35
C SER A 96 3.32 -14.01 -6.32
N PRO A 97 3.98 -12.94 -5.85
CA PRO A 97 3.34 -11.89 -5.04
C PRO A 97 2.11 -11.26 -5.72
N GLU A 98 2.12 -11.08 -7.04
CA GLU A 98 0.96 -10.57 -7.78
C GLU A 98 -0.24 -11.51 -7.66
N GLN A 99 -0.02 -12.82 -7.78
CA GLN A 99 -1.11 -13.79 -7.63
C GLN A 99 -1.69 -13.76 -6.22
N ALA A 100 -0.83 -13.69 -5.20
CA ALA A 100 -1.26 -13.58 -3.82
C ALA A 100 -2.07 -12.29 -3.58
N ALA A 101 -1.55 -11.14 -4.03
CA ALA A 101 -2.24 -9.85 -3.89
C ALA A 101 -3.61 -9.85 -4.59
N LEU A 102 -3.71 -10.41 -5.82
CA LEU A 102 -4.97 -10.52 -6.55
C LEU A 102 -5.97 -11.46 -5.85
N ARG A 103 -5.51 -12.64 -5.42
CA ARG A 103 -6.34 -13.62 -4.70
C ARG A 103 -6.92 -13.01 -3.42
N GLU A 104 -6.05 -12.46 -2.58
CA GLU A 104 -6.45 -11.83 -1.30
C GLU A 104 -7.39 -10.64 -1.55
N THR A 105 -7.13 -9.82 -2.58
CA THR A 105 -8.02 -8.70 -2.93
C THR A 105 -9.40 -9.19 -3.36
N GLU A 106 -9.47 -10.26 -4.16
CA GLU A 106 -10.73 -10.88 -4.56
C GLU A 106 -11.48 -11.45 -3.35
N GLU A 107 -10.78 -12.10 -2.41
CA GLU A 107 -11.35 -12.65 -1.18
C GLU A 107 -11.83 -11.58 -0.18
N GLU A 108 -11.10 -10.48 -0.02
CA GLU A 108 -11.39 -9.42 0.94
C GLU A 108 -12.48 -8.46 0.46
N ILE A 109 -12.46 -8.08 -0.83
CA ILE A 109 -13.31 -7.01 -1.37
C ILE A 109 -14.08 -7.37 -2.63
N GLY A 110 -13.98 -8.61 -3.13
CA GLY A 110 -14.73 -9.08 -4.30
C GLY A 110 -14.31 -8.43 -5.63
N LEU A 111 -13.16 -7.75 -5.68
CA LEU A 111 -12.66 -7.14 -6.91
C LEU A 111 -12.15 -8.23 -7.85
N ASP A 112 -12.91 -8.50 -8.92
CA ASP A 112 -12.53 -9.49 -9.93
C ASP A 112 -11.23 -9.08 -10.64
N ARG A 113 -10.28 -10.02 -10.67
CA ARG A 113 -8.94 -9.81 -11.26
C ARG A 113 -8.95 -9.40 -12.73
N SER A 114 -10.04 -9.65 -13.47
CA SER A 114 -10.19 -9.21 -14.88
C SER A 114 -10.31 -7.69 -15.06
N PHE A 115 -10.55 -6.95 -13.96
CA PHE A 115 -10.49 -5.49 -13.94
C PHE A 115 -9.09 -4.96 -13.57
N VAL A 116 -8.20 -5.83 -13.07
CA VAL A 116 -6.92 -5.42 -12.48
C VAL A 116 -5.77 -5.76 -13.41
N GLU A 117 -4.93 -4.77 -13.68
CA GLU A 117 -3.68 -4.95 -14.40
C GLU A 117 -2.49 -4.64 -13.47
N PRO A 118 -1.77 -5.66 -12.98
CA PRO A 118 -0.51 -5.47 -12.26
C PRO A 118 0.56 -4.86 -13.20
N LEU A 119 1.29 -3.86 -12.71
CA LEU A 119 2.26 -3.09 -13.51
C LEU A 119 3.70 -3.33 -13.04
N ALA A 120 3.94 -3.16 -11.74
CA ALA A 120 5.26 -3.16 -11.14
C ALA A 120 5.15 -3.40 -9.63
N ARG A 121 6.29 -3.58 -8.96
CA ARG A 121 6.38 -3.66 -7.50
C ARG A 121 6.99 -2.37 -6.95
N LEU A 122 6.65 -2.02 -5.73
CA LEU A 122 7.46 -1.12 -4.91
C LEU A 122 8.55 -1.91 -4.17
N PRO A 123 9.57 -1.22 -3.62
CA PRO A 123 10.46 -1.81 -2.63
C PRO A 123 9.68 -2.52 -1.53
N THR A 124 10.21 -3.65 -1.09
CA THR A 124 9.59 -4.46 -0.05
C THR A 124 9.47 -3.66 1.24
N TYR A 125 8.29 -3.68 1.86
CA TYR A 125 8.06 -3.07 3.16
C TYR A 125 8.25 -4.09 4.28
N PHE A 126 9.14 -3.78 5.23
CA PHE A 126 9.38 -4.63 6.39
C PHE A 126 8.54 -4.18 7.58
N ALA A 127 7.54 -4.97 7.96
CA ALA A 127 6.68 -4.63 9.09
C ALA A 127 7.23 -5.20 10.39
N ALA A 128 7.30 -4.36 11.44
CA ALA A 128 7.67 -4.79 12.80
C ALA A 128 6.75 -5.88 13.40
N THR A 129 5.62 -6.16 12.74
CA THR A 129 4.69 -7.25 13.05
C THR A 129 5.16 -8.62 12.55
N GLY A 130 6.31 -8.69 11.87
CA GLY A 130 6.92 -9.93 11.40
C GLY A 130 6.60 -10.26 9.93
N PHE A 131 6.23 -9.26 9.12
CA PHE A 131 5.92 -9.45 7.71
C PHE A 131 6.94 -8.80 6.79
N ARG A 132 7.23 -9.48 5.69
CA ARG A 132 7.90 -8.95 4.51
C ARG A 132 6.84 -8.73 3.45
N ILE A 133 6.46 -7.48 3.22
CA ILE A 133 5.30 -7.12 2.40
C ILE A 133 5.79 -6.65 1.03
N THR A 134 5.32 -7.27 -0.04
CA THR A 134 5.54 -6.82 -1.42
C THR A 134 4.33 -5.99 -1.89
N PRO A 135 4.46 -4.67 -2.08
CA PRO A 135 3.38 -3.87 -2.65
C PRO A 135 3.39 -3.99 -4.18
N VAL A 136 2.27 -4.42 -4.74
CA VAL A 136 2.05 -4.61 -6.18
C VAL A 136 1.24 -3.44 -6.72
N LEU A 137 1.85 -2.61 -7.57
CA LEU A 137 1.18 -1.50 -8.23
C LEU A 137 0.28 -2.03 -9.36
N SER A 138 -0.93 -1.49 -9.45
CA SER A 138 -1.88 -1.90 -10.48
C SER A 138 -2.76 -0.76 -10.96
N VAL A 139 -3.24 -0.85 -12.21
CA VAL A 139 -4.39 -0.07 -12.69
C VAL A 139 -5.65 -0.94 -12.61
N VAL A 140 -6.77 -0.35 -12.19
CA VAL A 140 -8.07 -0.99 -12.13
C VAL A 140 -9.03 -0.28 -13.07
N ARG A 141 -9.55 -0.99 -14.07
CA ARG A 141 -10.59 -0.46 -14.97
C ARG A 141 -11.93 -0.40 -14.23
N ARG A 142 -12.67 0.70 -14.36
CA ARG A 142 -14.05 0.83 -13.85
C ARG A 142 -14.99 -0.25 -14.43
N GLY A 143 -16.15 -0.41 -13.79
CA GLY A 143 -17.16 -1.42 -14.15
C GLY A 143 -17.24 -2.62 -13.21
N PHE A 144 -16.53 -2.58 -12.08
CA PHE A 144 -16.59 -3.57 -11.02
C PHE A 144 -17.67 -3.23 -9.98
N GLU A 145 -18.08 -4.24 -9.21
CA GLU A 145 -18.83 -4.09 -7.95
C GLU A 145 -17.97 -4.65 -6.82
N LEU A 146 -17.81 -3.87 -5.74
CA LEU A 146 -17.06 -4.32 -4.56
C LEU A 146 -18.00 -4.95 -3.54
N ARG A 147 -17.54 -6.04 -2.92
CA ARG A 147 -18.27 -6.80 -1.90
C ARG A 147 -17.33 -7.10 -0.74
N PRO A 148 -17.42 -6.34 0.38
CA PRO A 148 -16.54 -6.60 1.52
C PRO A 148 -16.86 -7.97 2.13
N ASN A 149 -15.83 -8.74 2.43
CA ASN A 149 -15.96 -9.91 3.29
C ASN A 149 -16.08 -9.43 4.75
N PRO A 150 -17.26 -9.57 5.39
CA PRO A 150 -17.53 -8.99 6.71
C PRO A 150 -16.74 -9.63 7.85
N LYS A 151 -15.99 -10.72 7.57
CA LYS A 151 -15.06 -11.29 8.55
C LYS A 151 -13.79 -10.45 8.67
N GLU A 152 -13.41 -9.72 7.63
CA GLU A 152 -12.09 -9.09 7.51
C GLU A 152 -12.17 -7.60 7.22
N VAL A 153 -13.15 -7.19 6.40
CA VAL A 153 -13.35 -5.81 5.95
C VAL A 153 -14.69 -5.28 6.44
N ASP A 154 -14.65 -4.15 7.14
CA ASP A 154 -15.83 -3.42 7.61
C ASP A 154 -16.30 -2.42 6.54
N GLU A 155 -15.34 -1.73 5.92
CA GLU A 155 -15.60 -0.70 4.94
C GLU A 155 -14.58 -0.74 3.79
N ILE A 156 -15.05 -0.42 2.60
CA ILE A 156 -14.22 -0.16 1.42
C ILE A 156 -14.48 1.27 0.97
N PHE A 157 -13.41 2.01 0.70
CA PHE A 157 -13.52 3.40 0.26
C PHE A 157 -12.41 3.74 -0.73
N GLU A 158 -12.65 4.80 -1.49
CA GLU A 158 -11.73 5.31 -2.51
C GLU A 158 -11.13 6.63 -2.05
N VAL A 159 -9.82 6.82 -2.25
CA VAL A 159 -9.13 8.08 -1.94
C VAL A 159 -8.52 8.64 -3.22
N PRO A 160 -8.73 9.93 -3.55
CA PRO A 160 -8.08 10.55 -4.71
C PRO A 160 -6.56 10.37 -4.68
N LEU A 161 -5.99 9.96 -5.80
CA LEU A 161 -4.55 9.81 -5.95
C LEU A 161 -3.84 11.16 -5.74
N SER A 162 -4.48 12.25 -6.19
CA SER A 162 -4.04 13.64 -5.93
C SER A 162 -3.83 13.91 -4.44
N PHE A 163 -4.77 13.50 -3.59
CA PHE A 163 -4.65 13.63 -2.14
C PHE A 163 -3.47 12.80 -1.60
N LEU A 164 -3.37 11.54 -2.01
CA LEU A 164 -2.35 10.60 -1.54
C LEU A 164 -0.93 10.92 -2.03
N MET A 165 -0.79 11.65 -3.13
CA MET A 165 0.51 12.01 -3.73
C MET A 165 0.88 13.47 -3.49
N THR A 166 0.11 14.19 -2.68
CA THR A 166 0.44 15.55 -2.25
C THR A 166 1.20 15.51 -0.93
N GLU A 167 2.49 15.87 -0.96
CA GLU A 167 3.36 15.81 0.22
C GLU A 167 2.83 16.56 1.45
N ALA A 168 2.13 17.67 1.25
CA ALA A 168 1.54 18.44 2.35
C ALA A 168 0.54 17.63 3.20
N ASN A 169 -0.02 16.54 2.65
CA ASN A 169 -0.92 15.64 3.37
C ASN A 169 -0.15 14.57 4.18
N HIS A 170 1.17 14.45 4.01
CA HIS A 170 2.00 13.42 4.64
C HIS A 170 2.57 13.95 5.96
N GLN A 171 1.77 13.87 7.01
CA GLN A 171 2.18 14.30 8.34
C GLN A 171 3.08 13.24 8.99
N ARG A 172 3.91 13.68 9.94
CA ARG A 172 4.71 12.79 10.78
C ARG A 172 4.14 12.77 12.19
N GLY A 173 4.00 11.57 12.74
CA GLY A 173 3.66 11.33 14.13
C GLY A 173 4.77 10.55 14.84
N SER A 174 4.68 10.46 16.17
CA SER A 174 5.52 9.56 16.96
C SER A 174 4.71 8.86 18.05
N ARG A 175 5.20 7.70 18.48
CA ARG A 175 4.68 6.96 19.63
C ARG A 175 5.78 6.13 20.26
N VAL A 176 5.80 6.07 21.60
CA VAL A 176 6.70 5.17 22.33
C VAL A 176 6.17 3.73 22.21
N TRP A 177 7.01 2.83 21.70
CA TRP A 177 6.73 1.40 21.59
C TRP A 177 7.94 0.61 22.13
N ASN A 178 7.70 -0.28 23.10
CA ASN A 178 8.74 -1.03 23.80
C ASN A 178 9.87 -0.14 24.36
N GLY A 179 9.52 1.05 24.88
CA GLY A 179 10.47 1.99 25.47
C GLY A 179 11.27 2.83 24.46
N VAL A 180 11.04 2.65 23.15
CA VAL A 180 11.70 3.41 22.08
C VAL A 180 10.67 4.29 21.39
N GLU A 181 11.00 5.57 21.18
CA GLU A 181 10.16 6.44 20.36
C GLU A 181 10.23 6.00 18.89
N ARG A 182 9.07 5.75 18.29
CA ARG A 182 8.94 5.36 16.89
C ARG A 182 8.19 6.44 16.13
N HIS A 183 8.73 6.83 14.98
CA HIS A 183 8.11 7.80 14.10
C HIS A 183 7.35 7.10 12.98
N PHE A 184 6.27 7.68 12.49
CA PHE A 184 5.49 7.12 11.39
C PHE A 184 4.84 8.23 10.57
N TYR A 185 4.50 7.91 9.32
CA TYR A 185 3.67 8.78 8.51
C TYR A 185 2.19 8.57 8.83
N LEU A 186 1.41 9.65 8.71
CA LEU A 186 -0.04 9.61 8.73
C LEU A 186 -0.62 10.64 7.74
N MET A 187 -1.75 10.29 7.14
CA MET A 187 -2.51 11.11 6.20
C MET A 187 -3.98 11.15 6.69
N PRO A 188 -4.41 12.21 7.37
CA PRO A 188 -5.81 12.37 7.78
C PRO A 188 -6.72 12.63 6.58
N TYR A 189 -7.75 11.80 6.38
CA TYR A 189 -8.68 11.91 5.24
C TYR A 189 -10.13 11.80 5.72
N GLY A 190 -10.83 12.94 5.76
CA GLY A 190 -12.13 13.01 6.44
C GLY A 190 -12.00 12.59 7.91
N GLU A 191 -12.83 11.64 8.35
CA GLU A 191 -12.77 11.07 9.70
C GLU A 191 -11.73 9.95 9.84
N ARG A 192 -11.14 9.53 8.72
CA ARG A 192 -10.19 8.41 8.64
C ARG A 192 -8.76 8.88 8.87
N LYS A 193 -7.95 7.98 9.43
CA LYS A 193 -6.49 8.17 9.56
C LYS A 193 -5.79 7.05 8.82
N ILE A 194 -5.12 7.38 7.74
CA ILE A 194 -4.25 6.45 7.02
C ILE A 194 -2.88 6.55 7.69
N TRP A 195 -2.37 5.49 8.30
CA TRP A 195 -1.13 5.56 9.10
C TRP A 195 -0.40 4.21 9.14
N GLY A 196 0.80 4.19 9.71
CA GLY A 196 1.60 2.96 9.86
C GLY A 196 2.01 2.39 8.51
N ILE A 197 1.91 1.06 8.35
CA ILE A 197 2.35 0.33 7.15
C ILE A 197 1.79 0.95 5.87
N THR A 198 0.48 1.22 5.84
CA THR A 198 -0.21 1.78 4.66
C THR A 198 0.35 3.14 4.29
N ALA A 199 0.53 4.04 5.27
CA ALA A 199 1.11 5.36 5.03
C ALA A 199 2.60 5.28 4.68
N GLY A 200 3.35 4.31 5.21
CA GLY A 200 4.73 4.03 4.84
C GLY A 200 4.86 3.62 3.37
N ILE A 201 4.02 2.67 2.92
CA ILE A 201 3.96 2.25 1.51
C ILE A 201 3.54 3.42 0.61
N LEU A 202 2.52 4.20 1.01
CA LEU A 202 2.10 5.39 0.26
C LEU A 202 3.20 6.46 0.18
N ARG A 203 3.99 6.63 1.24
CA ARG A 203 5.15 7.54 1.21
C ARG A 203 6.20 7.05 0.23
N THR A 204 6.52 5.76 0.22
CA THR A 204 7.44 5.18 -0.76
C THR A 204 6.92 5.34 -2.19
N LEU A 205 5.61 5.18 -2.40
CA LEU A 205 4.98 5.42 -3.70
C LEU A 205 5.18 6.87 -4.17
N TYR A 206 4.90 7.84 -3.30
CA TYR A 206 5.14 9.25 -3.56
C TYR A 206 6.61 9.53 -3.90
N GLU A 207 7.55 9.07 -3.07
CA GLU A 207 8.98 9.31 -3.25
C GLU A 207 9.53 8.76 -4.57
N ARG A 208 8.97 7.64 -5.07
CA ARG A 208 9.47 6.99 -6.29
C ARG A 208 8.80 7.49 -7.56
N LEU A 209 7.55 7.94 -7.47
CA LEU A 209 6.76 8.28 -8.67
C LEU A 209 6.45 9.78 -8.78
N TYR A 210 6.36 10.53 -7.69
CA TYR A 210 5.81 11.90 -7.69
C TYR A 210 6.69 12.98 -7.05
N ALA A 211 7.76 12.61 -6.36
CA ALA A 211 8.74 13.52 -5.77
C ALA A 211 9.75 14.08 -6.78
#